data_AF-A0A7G9L4N6-F1
#
_entry.id   AF-A0A7G9L4N6-F1
#
_cell.length_a   1.000
_cell.length_b   1.000
_cell.length_c   1.000
_cell.angle_alpha   90.00
_cell.angle_beta   90.00
_cell.angle_gamma   90.00
#
_symmetry.space_group_name_H-M   'P 1'
#
loop_
_entity.id
_entity.type
_entity.pdbx_description
1 polymer ?
#
loop_
_entity_poly.entity_id
_entity_poly.type
_entity_poly.pdbx_seq_one_letter_code
_entity_poly.pdbx_strand_id
1 'polypeptide(L)'
;MLKDQQTQELCTLRLRLEHDLQSVDDERFQIAIYAIDALQNSLEAIAGPILNYSYPREAIGAKIPSPSAIYPWELETLANEALAQPYRRFGFFPNPSLNCSNYASVANLVNILREVENLEYVESGIPVLKEMYRIAGRQFEWQTGFFNKTALYRSGYIFGGSECSRALIDKTGFEFNDLSYCGFCISRP
;
A
#
# COMPACT_ATOMS: atom_id res chain seq x y z
N MET A 1 -14.50 -16.87 21.02
CA MET A 1 -14.28 -17.94 20.03
C MET A 1 -14.17 -17.40 18.60
N LEU A 2 -15.21 -16.88 17.95
CA LEU A 2 -15.07 -16.33 16.58
C LEU A 2 -14.11 -15.13 16.49
N LYS A 3 -14.21 -14.17 17.42
CA LYS A 3 -13.33 -12.99 17.46
C LYS A 3 -11.86 -13.35 17.72
N ASP A 4 -11.60 -14.37 18.54
CA ASP A 4 -10.24 -14.82 18.86
C ASP A 4 -9.58 -15.49 17.65
N GLN A 5 -10.35 -16.26 16.87
CA GLN A 5 -9.90 -16.89 15.63
C GLN A 5 -9.63 -15.85 14.54
N GLN A 6 -10.51 -14.85 14.36
CA GLN A 6 -10.30 -13.74 13.42
C GLN A 6 -9.08 -12.89 13.80
N THR A 7 -8.86 -12.65 15.09
CA THR A 7 -7.69 -11.90 15.57
C THR A 7 -6.39 -12.67 15.33
N GLN A 8 -6.40 -14.00 15.51
CA GLN A 8 -5.25 -14.85 15.19
C GLN A 8 -4.94 -14.84 13.68
N GLU A 9 -5.96 -14.97 12.84
CA GLU A 9 -5.82 -14.95 11.39
C GLU A 9 -5.28 -13.60 10.88
N LEU A 10 -5.82 -12.49 11.40
CA LEU A 10 -5.32 -11.14 11.12
C LEU A 10 -3.84 -10.99 11.50
N CYS A 11 -3.45 -11.44 12.70
CA CYS A 11 -2.06 -11.41 13.14
C CYS A 11 -1.16 -12.23 12.20
N THR A 12 -1.60 -13.42 11.77
CA THR A 12 -0.82 -14.25 10.84
C THR A 12 -0.64 -13.62 9.47
N LEU A 13 -1.68 -12.98 8.93
CA LEU A 13 -1.63 -12.33 7.63
C LEU A 13 -0.77 -11.07 7.67
N ARG A 14 -0.87 -10.26 8.74
CA ARG A 14 -0.01 -9.10 8.94
C ARG A 14 1.46 -9.51 9.06
N LEU A 15 1.77 -10.53 9.85
CA LEU A 15 3.15 -11.04 9.98
C LEU A 15 3.70 -11.54 8.63
N ARG A 16 2.85 -12.17 7.81
CA ARG A 16 3.23 -12.61 6.46
C ARG A 16 3.50 -11.42 5.54
N LEU A 17 2.63 -10.42 5.53
CA LEU A 17 2.81 -9.19 4.76
C LEU A 17 4.11 -8.47 5.18
N GLU A 18 4.35 -8.31 6.47
CA GLU A 18 5.57 -7.71 7.01
C GLU A 18 6.82 -8.51 6.65
N HIS A 19 6.77 -9.84 6.77
CA HIS A 19 7.88 -10.71 6.38
C HIS A 19 8.22 -10.56 4.89
N ASP A 20 7.21 -10.56 4.03
CA ASP A 20 7.40 -10.46 2.58
C ASP A 20 7.94 -9.07 2.22
N LEU A 21 7.44 -7.99 2.83
CA LEU A 21 7.94 -6.63 2.61
C LEU A 21 9.34 -6.39 3.19
N GLN A 22 9.69 -7.00 4.33
CA GLN A 22 11.05 -6.92 4.88
C GLN A 22 12.09 -7.62 4.00
N SER A 23 11.65 -8.53 3.12
CA SER A 23 12.50 -9.31 2.23
C SER A 23 12.83 -8.65 0.89
N VAL A 24 12.25 -7.47 0.66
CA VAL A 24 12.22 -6.82 -0.63
C VAL A 24 13.37 -5.80 -0.75
N ASP A 25 13.85 -5.62 -1.97
CA ASP A 25 14.75 -4.52 -2.33
C ASP A 25 13.90 -3.28 -2.61
N ASP A 26 13.96 -2.28 -1.73
CA ASP A 26 13.12 -1.08 -1.75
C ASP A 26 13.12 -0.39 -3.12
N GLU A 27 14.30 -0.22 -3.74
CA GLU A 27 14.42 0.45 -5.04
C GLU A 27 13.68 -0.33 -6.13
N ARG A 28 13.91 -1.65 -6.20
CA ARG A 28 13.25 -2.52 -7.20
C ARG A 28 11.75 -2.60 -6.98
N PHE A 29 11.31 -2.53 -5.74
CA PHE A 29 9.89 -2.54 -5.40
C PHE A 29 9.19 -1.26 -5.80
N GLN A 30 9.79 -0.11 -5.53
CA GLN A 30 9.24 1.18 -5.98
C GLN A 30 9.20 1.27 -7.50
N ILE A 31 10.22 0.75 -8.19
CA ILE A 31 10.23 0.64 -9.66
C ILE A 31 9.11 -0.29 -10.15
N ALA A 32 8.85 -1.42 -9.45
CA ALA A 32 7.77 -2.34 -9.80
C ALA A 32 6.39 -1.71 -9.59
N ILE A 33 6.19 -0.97 -8.50
CA ILE A 33 4.96 -0.21 -8.22
C ILE A 33 4.70 0.80 -9.34
N TYR A 34 5.72 1.57 -9.71
CA TYR A 34 5.63 2.53 -10.82
C TYR A 34 5.29 1.83 -12.14
N ALA A 35 5.92 0.69 -12.44
CA ALA A 35 5.65 -0.04 -13.66
C ALA A 35 4.22 -0.57 -13.73
N ILE A 36 3.63 -0.98 -12.61
CA ILE A 36 2.23 -1.42 -12.55
C ILE A 36 1.28 -0.25 -12.78
N ASP A 37 1.50 0.88 -12.14
CA ASP A 37 0.69 2.10 -12.38
C ASP A 37 0.78 2.53 -13.85
N ALA A 38 1.99 2.52 -14.43
CA ALA A 38 2.20 2.79 -15.85
C ALA A 38 1.46 1.78 -16.76
N LEU A 39 1.50 0.48 -16.44
CA LEU A 39 0.82 -0.58 -17.18
C LEU A 39 -0.71 -0.36 -17.20
N GLN A 40 -1.30 -0.02 -16.06
CA GLN A 40 -2.74 0.25 -15.93
C GLN A 40 -3.17 1.57 -16.58
N ASN A 41 -2.23 2.50 -16.80
CA ASN A 41 -2.42 3.72 -17.60
C ASN A 41 -2.13 3.51 -19.11
N SER A 42 -2.06 2.25 -19.57
CA SER A 42 -1.79 1.87 -20.96
C SER A 42 -0.41 2.28 -21.49
N LEU A 43 0.56 2.50 -20.60
CA LEU A 43 1.96 2.81 -20.94
C LEU A 43 2.82 1.53 -20.97
N GLU A 44 2.37 0.53 -21.73
CA GLU A 44 3.04 -0.80 -21.81
C GLU A 44 4.49 -0.71 -22.29
N ALA A 45 4.81 0.23 -23.19
CA ALA A 45 6.17 0.42 -23.70
C ALA A 45 7.20 0.72 -22.60
N ILE A 46 6.76 1.30 -21.48
CA ILE A 46 7.59 1.63 -20.31
C ILE A 46 7.55 0.47 -19.30
N ALA A 47 6.36 -0.05 -19.01
CA ALA A 47 6.17 -1.09 -18.00
C ALA A 47 6.69 -2.47 -18.42
N GLY A 48 6.61 -2.79 -19.71
CA GLY A 48 6.94 -4.09 -20.30
C GLY A 48 8.35 -4.57 -19.94
N PRO A 49 9.40 -3.78 -20.26
CA PRO A 49 10.78 -4.13 -19.91
C PRO A 49 11.03 -4.27 -18.40
N ILE A 50 10.36 -3.46 -17.58
CA ILE A 50 10.55 -3.45 -16.12
C ILE A 50 9.94 -4.71 -15.47
N LEU A 51 8.75 -5.10 -15.91
CA LEU A 51 8.04 -6.30 -15.47
C LEU A 51 8.44 -7.54 -16.28
N ASN A 52 9.51 -7.48 -17.07
CA ASN A 52 9.98 -8.58 -17.93
C ASN A 52 8.85 -9.25 -18.74
N TYR A 53 7.88 -8.45 -19.21
CA TYR A 53 6.68 -8.91 -19.91
C TYR A 53 5.87 -10.00 -19.16
N SER A 54 6.02 -10.08 -17.84
CA SER A 54 5.38 -11.04 -16.96
C SER A 54 4.15 -10.40 -16.30
N TYR A 55 3.10 -10.22 -17.09
CA TYR A 55 1.78 -9.74 -16.65
C TYR A 55 0.65 -10.32 -17.52
N PRO A 56 -0.58 -10.45 -16.97
CA PRO A 56 -1.72 -10.81 -17.79
C PRO A 56 -2.06 -9.66 -18.75
N ARG A 57 -2.45 -9.97 -20.00
CA ARG A 57 -2.86 -8.95 -20.99
C ARG A 57 -4.02 -8.09 -20.49
N GLU A 58 -4.86 -8.65 -19.62
CA GLU A 58 -5.99 -7.98 -18.99
C GLU A 58 -5.59 -6.90 -17.97
N ALA A 59 -4.32 -6.87 -17.52
CA ALA A 59 -3.80 -5.80 -16.67
C ALA A 59 -3.50 -4.51 -17.45
N ILE A 60 -3.29 -4.60 -18.76
CA ILE A 60 -3.02 -3.42 -19.61
C ILE A 60 -4.28 -2.56 -19.65
N GLY A 61 -4.17 -1.31 -19.20
CA GLY A 61 -5.33 -0.41 -19.16
C GLY A 61 -6.43 -0.85 -18.19
N ALA A 62 -6.13 -1.74 -17.23
CA ALA A 62 -7.11 -2.28 -16.31
C ALA A 62 -7.70 -1.16 -15.43
N LYS A 63 -9.01 -0.97 -15.54
CA LYS A 63 -9.80 -0.07 -14.69
C LYS A 63 -10.76 -0.86 -13.82
N ILE A 64 -11.25 -0.21 -12.77
CA ILE A 64 -12.39 -0.72 -11.99
C ILE A 64 -13.54 -1.07 -12.95
N PRO A 65 -14.16 -2.26 -12.88
CA PRO A 65 -14.03 -3.30 -11.84
C PRO A 65 -13.21 -4.54 -12.27
N SER A 66 -12.25 -4.41 -13.18
CA SER A 66 -11.45 -5.55 -13.68
C SER A 66 -10.79 -6.31 -12.52
N PRO A 67 -10.83 -7.66 -12.49
CA PRO A 67 -10.12 -8.45 -11.48
C PRO A 67 -8.60 -8.22 -11.48
N SER A 68 -8.06 -7.85 -12.64
CA SER A 68 -6.65 -7.50 -12.82
C SER A 68 -6.36 -6.04 -12.48
N ALA A 69 -7.34 -5.27 -11.98
CA ALA A 69 -7.10 -3.90 -11.53
C ALA A 69 -6.56 -3.88 -10.10
N ILE A 70 -5.35 -3.35 -9.95
CA ILE A 70 -4.81 -2.85 -8.69
C ILE A 70 -5.18 -1.37 -8.58
N TYR A 71 -5.59 -0.91 -7.40
CA TYR A 71 -5.95 0.50 -7.22
C TYR A 71 -4.72 1.34 -6.86
N PRO A 72 -4.64 2.61 -7.32
CA PRO A 72 -3.50 3.47 -7.00
C PRO A 72 -3.23 3.62 -5.51
N TRP A 73 -4.29 3.70 -4.69
CA TRP A 73 -4.14 3.77 -3.23
C TRP A 73 -3.62 2.46 -2.63
N GLU A 74 -3.94 1.28 -3.19
CA GLU A 74 -3.38 0.01 -2.71
C GLU A 74 -1.88 -0.08 -2.98
N LEU A 75 -1.43 0.46 -4.12
CA LEU A 75 -0.01 0.60 -4.44
C LEU A 75 0.68 1.59 -3.49
N GLU A 76 0.04 2.72 -3.18
CA GLU A 76 0.55 3.71 -2.23
C GLU A 76 0.68 3.12 -0.83
N THR A 77 -0.34 2.41 -0.34
CA THR A 77 -0.29 1.73 0.96
C THR A 77 0.87 0.73 1.00
N LEU A 78 1.04 -0.11 -0.03
CA LEU A 78 2.17 -1.04 -0.10
C LEU A 78 3.53 -0.34 -0.13
N ALA A 79 3.67 0.75 -0.89
CA ALA A 79 4.88 1.55 -0.93
C ALA A 79 5.23 2.12 0.44
N ASN A 80 4.24 2.67 1.14
CA ASN A 80 4.42 3.25 2.47
C ASN A 80 4.75 2.18 3.51
N GLU A 81 4.09 1.02 3.46
CA GLU A 81 4.40 -0.09 4.36
C GLU A 81 5.83 -0.58 4.13
N ALA A 82 6.26 -0.77 2.88
CA ALA A 82 7.63 -1.17 2.57
C ALA A 82 8.67 -0.19 3.14
N LEU A 83 8.51 1.12 2.88
CA LEU A 83 9.42 2.16 3.36
C LEU A 83 9.43 2.32 4.89
N ALA A 84 8.33 1.98 5.55
CA ALA A 84 8.20 2.03 7.00
C ALA A 84 8.80 0.80 7.71
N GLN A 85 9.09 -0.29 6.99
CA GLN A 85 9.68 -1.48 7.60
C GLN A 85 11.17 -1.27 7.89
N PRO A 86 11.67 -1.71 9.06
CA PRO A 86 13.11 -1.72 9.31
C PRO A 86 13.79 -2.75 8.39
N TYR A 87 14.75 -2.28 7.59
CA TYR A 87 15.51 -3.12 6.67
C TYR A 87 16.18 -4.29 7.40
N ARG A 88 15.81 -5.53 7.08
CA ARG A 88 16.60 -6.71 7.48
C ARG A 88 17.73 -6.88 6.49
N ARG A 89 18.97 -6.62 6.92
CA ARG A 89 20.15 -7.09 6.19
C ARG A 89 20.11 -8.62 6.15
N PHE A 90 19.67 -9.18 5.03
CA PHE A 90 19.97 -10.57 4.72
C PHE A 90 21.49 -10.70 4.64
N GLY A 91 22.04 -11.78 5.22
CA GLY A 91 23.47 -12.04 5.18
C GLY A 91 24.00 -12.22 3.74
N PHE A 92 25.22 -12.75 3.61
CA PHE A 92 25.99 -12.88 2.35
C PHE A 92 25.26 -13.52 1.13
N PHE A 93 24.06 -14.08 1.30
CA PHE A 93 23.16 -14.49 0.22
C PHE A 93 21.78 -13.84 0.40
N PRO A 94 21.58 -12.59 -0.04
CA PRO A 94 20.27 -11.99 -0.10
C PRO A 94 19.54 -12.60 -1.30
N ASN A 95 18.71 -13.61 -1.08
CA ASN A 95 17.71 -13.95 -2.06
C ASN A 95 16.45 -13.18 -1.67
N PRO A 96 16.13 -12.06 -2.33
CA PRO A 96 14.83 -11.42 -2.10
C PRO A 96 13.77 -12.45 -2.45
N SER A 97 12.93 -12.84 -1.47
CA SER A 97 11.89 -13.85 -1.71
C SER A 97 10.84 -13.37 -2.71
N LEU A 98 10.75 -12.05 -2.92
CA LEU A 98 9.79 -11.44 -3.83
C LEU A 98 10.43 -11.02 -5.17
N ASN A 99 9.93 -11.58 -6.27
CA ASN A 99 10.34 -11.18 -7.61
C ASN A 99 9.63 -9.88 -8.04
N CYS A 100 10.29 -8.73 -7.86
CA CYS A 100 9.75 -7.42 -8.23
C CYS A 100 9.59 -7.23 -9.75
N SER A 101 10.19 -8.09 -10.58
CA SER A 101 10.00 -8.08 -12.03
C SER A 101 8.78 -8.89 -12.48
N ASN A 102 7.95 -9.40 -11.57
CA ASN A 102 6.74 -10.14 -11.90
C ASN A 102 5.50 -9.45 -11.33
N TYR A 103 4.54 -9.13 -12.19
CA TYR A 103 3.27 -8.55 -11.80
C TYR A 103 2.54 -9.39 -10.74
N ALA A 104 2.57 -10.72 -10.88
CA ALA A 104 1.89 -11.63 -9.96
C ALA A 104 2.42 -11.52 -8.52
N SER A 105 3.70 -11.16 -8.34
CA SER A 105 4.28 -10.99 -7.02
C SER A 105 3.70 -9.79 -6.29
N VAL A 106 3.55 -8.64 -6.96
CA VAL A 106 2.90 -7.47 -6.38
C VAL A 106 1.39 -7.68 -6.24
N ALA A 107 0.74 -8.32 -7.23
CA ALA A 107 -0.68 -8.65 -7.14
C ALA A 107 -0.99 -9.57 -5.94
N ASN A 108 -0.10 -10.50 -5.61
CA ASN A 108 -0.23 -11.34 -4.41
C ASN A 108 -0.15 -10.52 -3.12
N LEU A 109 0.76 -9.54 -3.04
CA LEU A 109 0.84 -8.62 -1.90
C LEU A 109 -0.43 -7.77 -1.76
N VAL A 110 -0.97 -7.27 -2.88
CA VAL A 110 -2.25 -6.55 -2.91
C VAL A 110 -3.39 -7.43 -2.42
N ASN A 111 -3.43 -8.70 -2.81
CA ASN A 111 -4.45 -9.63 -2.35
C ASN A 111 -4.34 -9.90 -0.84
N ILE A 112 -3.12 -10.08 -0.31
CA ILE A 112 -2.89 -10.21 1.14
C ILE A 112 -3.32 -8.93 1.87
N LEU A 113 -2.99 -7.76 1.34
CA LEU A 113 -3.43 -6.47 1.90
C LEU A 113 -4.96 -6.39 1.95
N ARG A 114 -5.64 -6.75 0.85
CA ARG A 114 -7.10 -6.81 0.78
C ARG A 114 -7.69 -7.78 1.81
N GLU A 115 -7.07 -8.95 2.02
CA GLU A 115 -7.50 -9.93 3.03
C GLU A 115 -7.35 -9.39 4.46
N VAL A 116 -6.20 -8.81 4.79
CA VAL A 116 -5.94 -8.16 6.09
C VAL A 116 -7.00 -7.11 6.37
N GLU A 117 -7.21 -6.20 5.42
CA GLU A 117 -8.20 -5.14 5.56
C GLU A 117 -9.62 -5.71 5.66
N ASN A 118 -9.97 -6.70 4.85
CA ASN A 118 -11.29 -7.31 4.93
C ASN A 118 -11.52 -7.86 6.35
N LEU A 119 -10.56 -8.58 6.94
CA LEU A 119 -10.66 -9.09 8.31
C LEU A 119 -10.73 -7.99 9.37
N GLU A 120 -10.04 -6.86 9.18
CA GLU A 120 -10.13 -5.69 10.07
C GLU A 120 -11.52 -5.06 10.10
N TYR A 121 -12.24 -5.12 8.97
CA TYR A 121 -13.53 -4.45 8.79
C TYR A 121 -14.74 -5.39 8.72
N VAL A 122 -14.58 -6.72 8.84
CA VAL A 122 -15.70 -7.67 8.88
C VAL A 122 -16.48 -7.52 10.19
N GLU A 123 -17.49 -6.65 10.18
CA GLU A 123 -18.73 -6.90 10.92
C GLU A 123 -19.77 -7.42 9.94
N SER A 124 -20.29 -8.63 10.16
CA SER A 124 -21.37 -9.19 9.35
C SER A 124 -22.67 -8.40 9.57
N GLY A 125 -23.32 -7.96 8.48
CA GLY A 125 -24.61 -7.25 8.52
C GLY A 125 -24.54 -5.72 8.38
N ILE A 126 -23.42 -5.19 7.90
CA ILE A 126 -23.23 -3.74 7.72
C ILE A 126 -24.18 -3.17 6.64
N PRO A 127 -24.94 -2.09 6.93
CA PRO A 127 -25.74 -1.39 5.92
C PRO A 127 -24.86 -0.76 4.84
N VAL A 128 -25.36 -0.70 3.60
CA VAL A 128 -24.63 -0.20 2.39
C VAL A 128 -23.86 1.11 2.64
N LEU A 129 -24.42 2.04 3.42
CA LEU A 129 -23.75 3.31 3.74
C LEU A 129 -22.46 3.16 4.56
N LYS A 130 -22.40 2.15 5.44
CA LYS A 130 -21.20 1.86 6.22
C LYS A 130 -20.18 1.05 5.41
N GLU A 131 -20.62 0.35 4.36
CA GLU A 131 -19.73 -0.21 3.33
C GLU A 131 -19.17 0.88 2.39
N MET A 132 -19.99 1.87 2.04
CA MET A 132 -19.53 3.07 1.36
C MET A 132 -18.52 3.83 2.21
N TYR A 133 -18.73 3.93 3.53
CA TYR A 133 -17.74 4.49 4.45
C TYR A 133 -16.44 3.67 4.48
N ARG A 134 -16.52 2.33 4.44
CA ARG A 134 -15.34 1.45 4.32
C ARG A 134 -14.55 1.73 3.04
N ILE A 135 -15.23 1.86 1.90
CA ILE A 135 -14.59 2.15 0.60
C ILE A 135 -14.07 3.60 0.57
N ALA A 136 -14.85 4.57 1.03
CA ALA A 136 -14.46 5.98 1.08
C ALA A 136 -13.26 6.19 2.01
N GLY A 137 -13.21 5.46 3.11
CA GLY A 137 -12.07 5.44 4.02
C GLY A 137 -10.75 5.02 3.36
N ARG A 138 -10.80 4.09 2.41
CA ARG A 138 -9.61 3.71 1.62
C ARG A 138 -9.16 4.81 0.66
N GLN A 139 -10.08 5.64 0.16
CA GLN A 139 -9.74 6.78 -0.71
C GLN A 139 -9.28 8.00 0.09
N PHE A 140 -9.70 8.08 1.35
CA PHE A 140 -9.38 9.15 2.27
C PHE A 140 -8.96 8.53 3.60
N GLU A 141 -7.73 7.98 3.68
CA GLU A 141 -7.25 7.31 4.89
C GLU A 141 -7.39 8.19 6.15
N TRP A 142 -7.35 9.52 5.98
CA TRP A 142 -7.60 10.51 7.02
C TRP A 142 -9.06 10.59 7.54
N GLN A 143 -10.04 10.00 6.85
CA GLN A 143 -11.46 9.95 7.24
C GLN A 143 -11.85 8.68 8.00
N THR A 144 -11.11 7.57 7.83
CA THR A 144 -11.45 6.28 8.45
C THR A 144 -10.79 6.09 9.81
N GLY A 145 -11.42 6.67 10.82
CA GLY A 145 -11.23 6.23 12.20
C GLY A 145 -10.11 6.96 12.95
N PHE A 146 -10.39 7.15 14.24
CA PHE A 146 -9.50 7.68 15.27
C PHE A 146 -8.02 7.60 14.91
N PHE A 147 -7.34 8.75 14.86
CA PHE A 147 -5.89 8.91 14.96
C PHE A 147 -5.12 7.59 14.91
N ASN A 148 -4.91 7.05 13.71
CA ASN A 148 -3.99 5.93 13.59
C ASN A 148 -2.59 6.52 13.77
N LYS A 149 -2.17 6.62 15.04
CA LYS A 149 -0.85 7.13 15.43
C LYS A 149 0.25 6.44 14.62
N THR A 150 0.05 5.17 14.28
CA THR A 150 0.98 4.40 13.45
C THR A 150 1.00 4.91 12.02
N ALA A 151 -0.14 5.13 11.37
CA ALA A 151 -0.18 5.70 10.01
C ALA A 151 0.41 7.12 9.98
N LEU A 152 0.04 7.99 10.93
CA LEU A 152 0.61 9.32 11.04
C LEU A 152 2.12 9.27 11.29
N TYR A 153 2.59 8.37 12.16
CA TYR A 153 4.01 8.17 12.43
C TYR A 153 4.76 7.66 11.19
N ARG A 154 4.16 6.72 10.43
CA ARG A 154 4.73 6.21 9.17
C ARG A 154 4.85 7.32 8.13
N SER A 155 3.79 8.07 7.89
CA SER A 155 3.82 9.21 6.97
C SER A 155 4.80 10.29 7.44
N GLY A 156 4.84 10.59 8.73
CA GLY A 156 5.80 11.55 9.30
C GLY A 156 7.24 11.08 9.23
N TYR A 157 7.49 9.78 9.34
CA TYR A 157 8.81 9.20 9.15
C TYR A 157 9.26 9.31 7.68
N ILE A 158 8.40 8.95 6.74
CA ILE A 158 8.69 8.98 5.29
C ILE A 158 8.91 10.43 4.82
N PHE A 159 7.95 11.32 5.09
CA PHE A 159 7.99 12.71 4.64
C PHE A 159 8.83 13.63 5.52
N GLY A 160 9.29 13.15 6.68
CA GLY A 160 10.26 13.85 7.53
C GLY A 160 11.70 13.76 7.01
N GLY A 161 11.99 12.88 6.04
CA GLY A 161 13.30 12.78 5.39
C GLY A 161 13.60 13.95 4.45
N SER A 162 14.88 14.30 4.28
CA SER A 162 15.29 15.50 3.51
C SER A 162 14.87 15.47 2.04
N GLU A 163 14.92 14.31 1.39
CA GLU A 163 14.59 14.19 -0.04
C GLU A 163 13.08 14.18 -0.29
N CYS A 164 12.33 13.39 0.48
CA CYS A 164 10.88 13.33 0.39
C CYS A 164 10.22 14.65 0.81
N SER A 165 10.78 15.34 1.82
CA SER A 165 10.33 16.66 2.24
C SER A 165 10.49 17.70 1.13
N ARG A 166 11.65 17.75 0.45
CA ARG A 166 11.85 18.65 -0.70
C ARG A 166 10.89 18.34 -1.84
N ALA A 167 10.74 17.07 -2.22
CA ALA A 167 9.82 16.68 -3.28
C ALA A 167 8.35 17.02 -2.95
N LEU A 168 7.96 16.90 -1.68
CA LEU A 168 6.64 17.30 -1.20
C LEU A 168 6.44 18.82 -1.33
N ILE A 169 7.40 19.62 -0.87
CA ILE A 169 7.36 21.09 -0.94
C ILE A 169 7.33 21.55 -2.39
N ASP A 170 8.17 20.97 -3.27
CA ASP A 170 8.21 21.34 -4.69
C ASP A 170 6.87 21.06 -5.40
N LYS A 171 6.17 19.99 -5.01
CA LYS A 171 4.90 19.60 -5.64
C LYS A 171 3.69 20.33 -5.06
N THR A 172 3.67 20.55 -3.73
CA THR A 172 2.49 21.04 -3.00
C THR A 172 2.62 22.46 -2.47
N GLY A 173 3.85 22.94 -2.29
CA GLY A 173 4.17 24.21 -1.64
C GLY A 173 4.11 24.20 -0.12
N PHE A 174 3.80 23.06 0.51
CA PHE A 174 3.62 22.94 1.96
C PHE A 174 4.61 21.95 2.59
N GLU A 175 5.00 22.20 3.84
CA GLU A 175 5.75 21.22 4.61
C GLU A 175 4.82 20.12 5.16
N PHE A 176 5.39 18.95 5.46
CA PHE A 176 4.63 17.86 6.09
C PHE A 176 3.99 18.30 7.42
N ASN A 177 4.68 19.13 8.21
CA ASN A 177 4.13 19.65 9.47
C ASN A 177 2.85 20.48 9.22
N ASP A 178 2.83 21.35 8.21
CA ASP A 178 1.65 22.15 7.85
C ASP A 178 0.46 21.28 7.45
N LEU A 179 0.73 20.25 6.63
CA LEU A 179 -0.27 19.29 6.21
C LEU A 179 -0.78 18.44 7.38
N SER A 180 0.11 18.09 8.32
CA SER A 180 -0.25 17.35 9.52
C SER A 180 -1.23 18.16 10.37
N TYR A 181 -1.00 19.47 10.57
CA TYR A 181 -1.90 20.36 11.32
C TYR A 181 -3.30 20.42 10.68
N CYS A 182 -3.39 20.46 9.35
CA CYS A 182 -4.66 20.38 8.62
C CYS A 182 -5.37 19.04 8.84
N GLY A 183 -4.61 17.92 8.87
CA GLY A 183 -5.13 16.60 9.23
C GLY A 183 -5.73 16.56 10.65
N PHE A 184 -5.10 17.23 11.63
CA PHE A 184 -5.66 17.39 12.98
C PHE A 184 -6.92 18.28 13.01
N CYS A 185 -7.06 19.27 12.12
CA CYS A 185 -8.24 20.13 12.08
C CYS A 185 -9.54 19.42 11.64
N ILE A 186 -9.43 18.30 10.93
CA ILE A 186 -10.60 17.49 10.51
C ILE A 186 -10.96 16.44 11.59
N SER A 187 -10.10 16.24 12.59
CA SER A 187 -10.43 15.51 13.80
C SER A 187 -11.16 16.43 14.77
N ARG A 188 -12.40 16.09 15.14
CA ARG A 188 -13.08 16.77 16.25
C ARG A 188 -12.29 16.50 17.56
N PRO A 189 -12.26 17.47 18.50
CA PRO A 189 -11.64 17.28 19.83
C PRO A 189 -12.30 16.14 20.62
#